data_AF-A0AAW2IP36-F1
#
_entry.id   AF-A0AAW2IP36-F1
#
_cell.length_a   1.000
_cell.length_b   1.000
_cell.length_c   1.000
_cell.angle_alpha   90.00
_cell.angle_beta   90.00
_cell.angle_gamma   90.00
#
_symmetry.space_group_name_H-M   'P 1'
#
loop_
_entity.id
_entity.type
_entity.pdbx_description
1 polymer ?
#
loop_
_entity_poly.entity_id
_entity_poly.type
_entity_poly.pdbx_seq_one_letter_code
_entity_poly.pdbx_strand_id
1 'polypeptide(L)'
;MNKVQSILDTRKHRLRFLRKFYAECSNPNYFQRSKILREQPNLRGIDSKQLKVWFQNHRSREKQKKENGELLAENKKLAAANELLREENDCLQQK
;
A
#
# COMPACT_ATOMS: atom_id res chain seq x y z
N MET A 1 -23.60 16.95 -15.61
CA MET A 1 -22.53 16.07 -15.07
C MET A 1 -22.98 14.63 -15.26
N ASN A 2 -22.20 13.76 -15.93
CA ASN A 2 -22.65 12.38 -16.20
C ASN A 2 -22.53 11.49 -14.94
N LYS A 3 -23.38 10.47 -14.84
CA LYS A 3 -23.52 9.60 -13.64
C LYS A 3 -22.20 8.88 -13.28
N VAL A 4 -21.38 8.54 -14.28
CA VAL A 4 -20.08 7.88 -14.09
C VAL A 4 -19.06 8.82 -13.42
N GLN A 5 -18.97 10.08 -13.86
CA GLN A 5 -18.05 11.06 -13.28
C GLN A 5 -18.38 11.33 -11.80
N SER A 6 -19.66 11.46 -11.45
CA SER A 6 -20.12 11.63 -10.07
C SER A 6 -19.73 10.44 -9.16
N ILE A 7 -19.82 9.20 -9.66
CA ILE A 7 -19.42 8.00 -8.92
C ILE A 7 -17.91 7.94 -8.70
N LEU A 8 -17.12 8.31 -9.71
CA LEU A 8 -15.66 8.34 -9.60
C LEU A 8 -15.20 9.41 -8.61
N ASP A 9 -15.83 10.59 -8.65
CA ASP A 9 -15.50 11.69 -7.74
C ASP A 9 -15.86 11.34 -6.29
N THR A 10 -17.01 10.69 -6.07
CA THR A 10 -17.40 10.17 -4.75
C THR A 10 -16.38 9.16 -4.21
N ARG A 11 -15.91 8.23 -5.05
CA ARG A 11 -14.87 7.26 -4.67
C ARG A 11 -13.54 7.93 -4.34
N LYS A 12 -13.11 8.92 -5.11
CA LYS A 12 -11.89 9.69 -4.83
C LYS A 12 -12.00 10.41 -3.49
N HIS A 13 -13.16 11.00 -3.17
CA HIS A 13 -13.37 11.73 -1.92
C HIS A 13 -13.28 10.79 -0.71
N ARG A 14 -13.91 9.62 -0.81
CA ARG A 14 -13.85 8.55 0.18
C ARG A 14 -12.42 8.08 0.44
N LEU A 15 -11.67 7.78 -0.63
CA LEU A 15 -10.28 7.32 -0.50
C LEU A 15 -9.37 8.39 0.11
N ARG A 16 -9.54 9.67 -0.27
CA ARG A 16 -8.77 10.77 0.33
C ARG A 16 -9.05 10.90 1.82
N PHE A 17 -10.30 10.79 2.24
CA PHE A 17 -10.65 10.82 3.66
C PHE A 17 -10.01 9.67 4.43
N LEU A 18 -10.17 8.42 3.95
CA LEU A 18 -9.60 7.25 4.62
C LEU A 18 -8.08 7.33 4.74
N ARG A 19 -7.39 7.87 3.72
CA ARG A 19 -5.94 8.11 3.77
C ARG A 19 -5.55 9.15 4.81
N LYS A 20 -6.27 10.27 4.92
CA LYS A 20 -6.03 11.29 5.94
C LYS A 20 -6.22 10.71 7.34
N PHE A 21 -7.34 10.03 7.57
CA PHE A 21 -7.62 9.38 8.85
C PHE A 21 -6.58 8.31 9.19
N TYR A 22 -6.08 7.55 8.20
CA TYR A 22 -5.01 6.57 8.43
C TYR A 22 -3.72 7.20 8.93
N ALA A 23 -3.36 8.39 8.43
CA ALA A 23 -2.17 9.12 8.90
C ALA A 23 -2.29 9.54 10.37
N GLU A 24 -3.51 9.81 10.84
CA GLU A 24 -3.81 10.14 12.24
C GLU A 24 -3.93 8.89 13.12
N CYS A 25 -4.53 7.82 12.58
CA CYS A 25 -4.76 6.56 13.30
C CYS A 25 -4.73 5.36 12.34
N SER A 26 -3.62 4.61 12.38
CA SER A 26 -3.42 3.44 11.51
C SER A 26 -4.12 2.16 11.99
N ASN A 27 -4.59 2.13 13.25
CA ASN A 27 -5.26 0.98 13.85
C ASN A 27 -6.48 1.39 14.70
N PRO A 28 -7.54 1.90 14.07
CA PRO A 28 -8.71 2.36 14.80
C PRO A 28 -9.43 1.18 15.48
N ASN A 29 -9.80 1.37 16.75
CA ASN A 29 -10.64 0.45 17.50
C ASN A 29 -12.10 0.48 17.01
N TYR A 30 -12.96 -0.36 17.59
CA TYR A 30 -14.37 -0.42 17.20
C TYR A 30 -15.10 0.91 17.36
N PHE A 31 -14.90 1.60 18.49
CA PHE A 31 -15.55 2.88 18.77
C PHE A 31 -15.14 3.96 17.76
N GLN A 32 -13.85 4.07 17.45
CA GLN A 32 -13.34 5.00 16.44
C GLN A 32 -13.93 4.71 15.06
N ARG A 33 -14.03 3.44 14.65
CA ARG A 33 -14.67 3.05 13.38
C ARG A 33 -16.15 3.43 13.35
N SER A 34 -16.89 3.13 14.41
CA SER A 34 -18.32 3.47 14.51
C SER A 34 -18.55 4.98 14.51
N LYS A 35 -17.68 5.74 15.20
CA LYS A 35 -17.72 7.20 15.23
C LYS A 35 -17.57 7.80 13.83
N ILE A 36 -16.53 7.40 13.07
CA ILE A 36 -16.32 7.98 11.73
C ILE A 36 -17.41 7.57 10.74
N LEU A 37 -17.94 6.35 10.83
CA LEU A 37 -19.03 5.92 9.96
C LEU A 37 -20.31 6.74 10.17
N ARG A 38 -20.56 7.18 11.41
CA ARG A 38 -21.69 8.05 11.75
C ARG A 38 -21.44 9.50 11.31
N GLU A 39 -20.23 10.01 11.51
CA GLU A 39 -19.91 11.43 11.33
C GLU A 39 -19.57 11.81 9.89
N GLN A 40 -19.29 10.83 9.01
CA GLN A 40 -18.71 11.10 7.70
C GLN A 40 -19.63 10.64 6.56
N PRO A 41 -20.37 11.56 5.92
CA PRO A 41 -21.33 11.24 4.86
C PRO A 41 -20.69 10.58 3.62
N ASN A 42 -19.42 10.85 3.35
CA ASN A 42 -18.64 10.25 2.27
C ASN A 42 -18.37 8.74 2.45
N LEU A 43 -18.54 8.21 3.67
CA LEU A 43 -18.43 6.79 3.99
C LEU A 43 -19.78 6.05 3.98
N ARG A 44 -20.88 6.71 3.59
CA ARG A 44 -22.20 6.05 3.47
C ARG A 44 -22.12 4.78 2.62
N GLY A 45 -22.72 3.70 3.12
CA GLY A 45 -22.70 2.38 2.50
C GLY A 45 -21.43 1.57 2.75
N ILE A 46 -20.52 2.03 3.62
CA ILE A 46 -19.42 1.22 4.15
C ILE A 46 -19.82 0.73 5.53
N ASP A 47 -19.67 -0.58 5.79
CA ASP A 47 -19.88 -1.15 7.11
C ASP A 47 -18.57 -1.19 7.94
N SER A 48 -18.70 -1.43 9.25
CA SER A 48 -17.55 -1.46 10.18
C SER A 48 -16.55 -2.58 9.86
N LYS A 49 -17.00 -3.70 9.25
CA LYS A 49 -16.15 -4.82 8.83
C LYS A 49 -15.33 -4.44 7.59
N GLN A 50 -15.95 -3.83 6.59
CA GLN A 50 -15.27 -3.32 5.40
C GLN A 50 -14.22 -2.28 5.78
N LEU A 51 -14.56 -1.38 6.70
CA LEU A 51 -13.62 -0.40 7.22
C LEU A 51 -12.44 -1.08 7.92
N LYS A 52 -12.69 -2.05 8.82
CA LYS A 52 -11.65 -2.86 9.47
C LYS A 52 -10.72 -3.52 8.44
N VAL A 53 -11.28 -4.18 7.42
CA VAL A 53 -10.53 -4.84 6.35
C VAL A 53 -9.70 -3.84 5.55
N TRP A 54 -10.23 -2.64 5.28
CA TRP A 54 -9.49 -1.60 4.60
C TRP A 54 -8.22 -1.19 5.37
N PHE A 55 -8.31 -0.97 6.68
CA PHE A 55 -7.13 -0.66 7.52
C PHE A 55 -6.13 -1.82 7.58
N GLN A 56 -6.62 -3.05 7.73
CA GLN A 56 -5.76 -4.24 7.73
C GLN A 56 -5.00 -4.38 6.40
N ASN A 57 -5.71 -4.27 5.28
CA ASN A 57 -5.12 -4.35 3.95
C ASN A 57 -4.14 -3.21 3.69
N HIS A 58 -4.45 -1.99 4.14
CA HIS A 58 -3.56 -0.85 3.96
C HIS A 58 -2.23 -1.06 4.70
N ARG A 59 -2.27 -1.50 5.97
CA ARG A 59 -1.06 -1.84 6.73
C ARG A 59 -0.27 -2.98 6.08
N SER A 60 -0.96 -4.03 5.63
CA SER A 60 -0.32 -5.16 4.97
C SER A 60 0.39 -4.73 3.68
N ARG A 61 -0.21 -3.84 2.88
CA ARG A 61 0.41 -3.30 1.67
C ARG A 61 1.63 -2.44 1.96
N GLU A 62 1.59 -1.61 2.99
CA GLU A 62 2.76 -0.79 3.38
C GLU A 62 3.93 -1.67 3.83
N LYS A 63 3.64 -2.72 4.61
CA LYS A 63 4.63 -3.72 5.00
C LYS A 63 5.24 -4.41 3.77
N GLN A 64 4.40 -4.93 2.87
CA GLN A 64 4.85 -5.59 1.63
C GLN A 64 5.69 -4.65 0.75
N LYS A 65 5.31 -3.37 0.65
CA LYS A 65 6.06 -2.39 -0.15
C LYS A 65 7.46 -2.15 0.42
N LYS A 66 7.60 -2.09 1.75
CA LYS A 66 8.89 -1.97 2.42
C LYS A 66 9.76 -3.20 2.17
N GLU A 67 9.22 -4.39 2.44
CA GLU A 67 9.92 -5.67 2.27
C GLU A 67 10.35 -5.89 0.81
N ASN A 68 9.47 -5.61 -0.16
CA ASN A 68 9.82 -5.73 -1.57
C ASN A 68 10.87 -4.71 -2.00
N GLY A 69 10.88 -3.51 -1.40
CA GLY A 69 11.92 -2.51 -1.64
C GLY A 69 13.29 -2.97 -1.13
N GLU A 70 13.33 -3.56 0.07
CA GLU A 70 14.55 -4.17 0.65
C GLU A 70 15.06 -5.33 -0.20
N LEU A 71 14.15 -6.23 -0.61
CA LEU A 71 14.49 -7.36 -1.49
C LEU A 71 15.03 -6.89 -2.85
N LEU A 72 14.40 -5.87 -3.45
CA LEU A 72 14.86 -5.31 -4.72
C LEU A 72 16.24 -4.67 -4.60
N ALA A 73 16.53 -3.99 -3.48
CA ALA A 73 17.85 -3.43 -3.22
C ALA A 73 18.91 -4.52 -3.10
N GLU A 74 18.60 -5.63 -2.41
CA GLU A 74 19.53 -6.74 -2.26
C GLU A 74 19.77 -7.49 -3.58
N ASN A 75 18.71 -7.74 -4.35
CA ASN A 75 18.82 -8.35 -5.68
C ASN A 75 19.72 -7.54 -6.62
N LYS A 76 19.70 -6.20 -6.53
CA LYS A 76 20.61 -5.36 -7.33
C LYS A 76 22.07 -5.56 -6.95
N LYS A 77 22.39 -5.69 -5.66
CA LYS A 77 23.75 -5.96 -5.19
C LYS A 77 24.22 -7.33 -5.66
N LEU A 78 23.38 -8.35 -5.49
CA LEU A 78 23.67 -9.71 -5.94
C LEU A 78 23.87 -9.78 -7.45
N ALA A 79 23.04 -9.10 -8.24
CA ALA A 79 23.19 -9.03 -9.68
C ALA A 79 24.52 -8.39 -10.09
N ALA A 80 24.93 -7.30 -9.44
CA ALA A 80 26.22 -6.65 -9.69
C ALA A 80 27.41 -7.57 -9.31
N ALA A 81 27.32 -8.24 -8.16
CA ALA A 81 28.36 -9.18 -7.73
C ALA A 81 28.48 -10.39 -8.66
N ASN A 82 27.35 -10.94 -9.11
CA ASN A 82 27.33 -12.05 -10.06
C ASN A 82 27.95 -11.68 -11.40
N GLU A 83 27.76 -10.44 -11.87
CA GLU A 83 28.36 -9.99 -13.11
C GLU A 83 29.89 -9.93 -13.00
N LEU A 84 30.43 -9.36 -11.91
CA LEU A 84 31.88 -9.30 -11.68
C LEU A 84 32.50 -10.70 -11.60
N LEU A 85 31.85 -11.63 -10.90
CA LEU A 85 32.32 -13.02 -10.82
C LEU A 85 32.27 -13.72 -12.18
N ARG A 86 31.27 -13.41 -13.01
CA ARG A 86 31.18 -13.94 -14.37
C ARG A 86 32.32 -13.42 -15.24
N GLU A 87 32.58 -12.11 -15.19
CA GLU A 87 33.71 -11.49 -15.90
C GLU A 87 35.05 -12.10 -15.47
N GLU A 88 35.27 -12.30 -14.17
CA GLU A 88 36.48 -12.93 -13.64
C GLU A 88 36.64 -14.38 -14.13
N ASN A 89 35.56 -15.17 -14.09
CA ASN A 89 35.57 -16.55 -14.59
C ASN A 89 35.90 -16.61 -16.09
N ASP A 90 35.28 -15.74 -16.89
CA ASP A 90 35.54 -15.67 -18.34
C ASP A 90 37.00 -15.30 -18.62
N CYS A 91 37.60 -14.40 -17.81
CA CYS A 91 39.02 -14.07 -17.91
C CYS A 91 39.94 -15.25 -17.56
N LEU A 92 39.59 -16.03 -16.54
CA LEU A 92 40.38 -17.20 -16.12
C LEU A 92 40.30 -18.34 -17.13
N GLN A 93 39.14 -18.57 -17.75
CA GLN A 93 38.97 -19.61 -18.77
C GLN A 93 39.71 -19.32 -20.09
N GLN A 94 40.07 -18.05 -20.32
CA GLN A 94 40.86 -17.64 -21.49
C GLN A 94 42.39 -17.68 -21.27
N LYS A 95 42.86 -18.04 -20.07
CA LYS A 95 44.28 -18.27 -19.75
C LYS A 95 44.64 -19.75 -19.81
#